data_AF-A0A7K4AE96-F1
#
_entry.id   AF-A0A7K4AE96-F1
#
_cell.length_a   1.000
_cell.length_b   1.000
_cell.length_c   1.000
_cell.angle_alpha   90.00
_cell.angle_beta   90.00
_cell.angle_gamma   90.00
#
_symmetry.space_group_name_H-M   'P 1'
#
loop_
_entity.id
_entity.type
_entity.pdbx_description
1 polymer ?
#
loop_
_entity_poly.entity_id
_entity_poly.type
_entity_poly.pdbx_seq_one_letter_code
_entity_poly.pdbx_strand_id
1 'polypeptide(L)'
;MNSEESLKDRFRRAMCAYLSEEMDLDHGDEDHNISDSLSILNHTLDEFQNGNINLATLKYRMDNSFTETGYIFPPREVVGAIREVVLNIDVDEISPILIKLGAMPEDLTCAKGQLLDAEEFIELKVANGKVDRSVIYGFYSLITYMWHLQAPSIWPLYHAQLMSIFQESDIVGQGDPPQDLIEYIMAIQRVEDAVGTKHYNLIRLLPLLDEELPSEEACVQKSIDMIGVLSESHKWDRVLNWCDLLSAFCPKKPKAMYGRIAAYEAKGLTMMAIAEAESLVSLLPDDLEASRKLLSLYRKKGMVADHNREVRRIKKALKPT
;
A
#
# COMPACT_ATOMS: atom_id res chain seq x y z
N MET A 1 24.16 -5.03 -7.31
CA MET A 1 22.72 -4.81 -7.09
C MET A 1 22.33 -3.63 -7.97
N ASN A 2 21.23 -3.71 -8.74
CA ASN A 2 20.76 -2.54 -9.50
C ASN A 2 20.21 -1.48 -8.52
N SER A 3 20.06 -0.23 -8.97
CA SER A 3 19.60 0.87 -8.11
C SER A 3 18.26 0.57 -7.43
N GLU A 4 17.33 -0.01 -8.17
CA GLU A 4 16.01 -0.40 -7.66
C GLU A 4 16.07 -1.43 -6.53
N GLU A 5 16.83 -2.52 -6.67
CA GLU A 5 16.94 -3.54 -5.60
C GLU A 5 17.69 -2.98 -4.39
N SER A 6 18.64 -2.07 -4.59
CA SER A 6 19.30 -1.36 -3.49
C SER A 6 18.34 -0.49 -2.71
N LEU A 7 17.41 0.18 -3.39
CA LEU A 7 16.39 0.99 -2.75
C LEU A 7 15.38 0.12 -2.00
N LYS A 8 14.93 -0.99 -2.61
CA LYS A 8 14.04 -1.96 -1.96
C LYS A 8 14.65 -2.53 -0.69
N ASP A 9 15.93 -2.93 -0.71
CA ASP A 9 16.64 -3.37 0.49
C ASP A 9 16.64 -2.29 1.58
N ARG A 10 16.92 -1.03 1.20
CA ARG A 10 16.91 0.10 2.12
C ARG A 10 15.55 0.30 2.79
N PHE A 11 14.45 0.23 2.03
CA PHE A 11 13.10 0.29 2.59
C PHE A 11 12.78 -0.88 3.52
N ARG A 12 13.17 -2.12 3.19
CA ARG A 12 12.98 -3.28 4.08
C ARG A 12 13.70 -3.06 5.42
N ARG A 13 14.92 -2.54 5.38
CA ARG A 13 15.73 -2.27 6.58
C ARG A 13 15.20 -1.09 7.39
N ALA A 14 14.71 -0.05 6.73
CA ALA A 14 13.99 1.06 7.37
C ALA A 14 12.72 0.55 8.07
N MET A 15 11.95 -0.35 7.43
CA MET A 15 10.78 -0.97 8.06
C MET A 15 11.15 -1.78 9.30
N CYS A 16 12.30 -2.46 9.30
CA CYS A 16 12.78 -3.15 10.49
C CYS A 16 13.08 -2.19 11.64
N ALA A 17 13.73 -1.05 11.36
CA ALA A 17 13.99 -0.02 12.37
C ALA A 17 12.66 0.55 12.90
N TYR A 18 11.75 0.91 11.98
CA TYR A 18 10.43 1.44 12.29
C TYR A 18 9.63 0.56 13.24
N LEU A 19 9.53 -0.74 12.95
CA LEU A 19 8.83 -1.69 13.83
C LEU A 19 9.56 -1.97 15.14
N SER A 20 10.90 -1.86 15.16
CA SER A 20 11.71 -2.12 16.35
C SER A 20 11.56 -1.04 17.41
N GLU A 21 11.39 0.21 16.98
CA GLU A 21 11.21 1.38 17.85
C GLU A 21 9.75 1.59 18.26
N GLU A 22 8.85 0.70 17.84
CA GLU A 22 7.41 0.79 18.06
C GLU A 22 6.77 2.08 17.54
N MET A 23 7.41 2.73 16.55
CA MET A 23 6.87 3.94 15.92
C MET A 23 5.54 3.66 15.21
N ASP A 24 5.21 2.41 14.90
CA ASP A 24 3.89 2.01 14.41
C ASP A 24 2.75 2.34 15.40
N LEU A 25 3.05 2.40 16.70
CA LEU A 25 2.07 2.72 17.74
C LEU A 25 1.80 4.22 17.86
N ASP A 26 2.76 5.06 17.51
CA ASP A 26 2.66 6.52 17.65
C ASP A 26 1.68 7.14 16.65
N HIS A 27 1.32 6.41 15.60
CA HIS A 27 0.43 6.88 14.53
C HIS A 27 -0.96 6.24 14.53
N GLY A 28 -1.34 5.53 15.61
CA GLY A 28 -2.63 4.84 15.67
C GLY A 28 -3.83 5.78 15.47
N ASP A 29 -3.84 6.94 16.13
CA ASP A 29 -4.92 7.93 15.99
C ASP A 29 -4.93 8.57 14.59
N GLU A 30 -3.75 8.79 14.01
CA GLU A 30 -3.58 9.31 12.66
C GLU A 30 -4.18 8.34 11.62
N ASP A 31 -3.88 7.05 11.75
CA ASP A 31 -4.39 6.01 10.85
C ASP A 31 -5.93 5.92 10.86
N HIS A 32 -6.54 6.05 12.05
CA HIS A 32 -8.00 6.08 12.18
C HIS A 32 -8.58 7.32 11.49
N ASN A 33 -8.00 8.51 11.72
CA ASN A 33 -8.46 9.75 11.11
C ASN A 33 -8.35 9.73 9.58
N ILE A 34 -7.26 9.18 9.04
CA ILE A 34 -7.07 9.00 7.60
C ILE A 34 -8.11 8.01 7.06
N SER A 35 -8.30 6.87 7.72
CA SER A 35 -9.28 5.86 7.31
C SER A 35 -10.71 6.41 7.27
N ASP A 36 -11.12 7.17 8.28
CA ASP A 36 -12.44 7.80 8.33
C ASP A 36 -12.60 8.85 7.22
N SER A 37 -11.56 9.67 7.01
CA SER A 37 -11.52 10.65 5.93
C SER A 37 -11.63 10.01 4.55
N LEU A 38 -10.91 8.91 4.29
CA LEU A 38 -10.99 8.15 3.05
C LEU A 38 -12.42 7.69 2.77
N SER A 39 -13.12 7.14 3.78
CA SER A 39 -14.50 6.69 3.63
C SER A 39 -15.45 7.84 3.28
N ILE A 40 -15.32 8.98 3.96
CA ILE A 40 -16.18 10.16 3.73
C ILE A 40 -15.91 10.78 2.35
N LEU A 41 -14.64 10.91 1.99
CA LEU A 41 -14.24 11.55 0.74
C LEU A 41 -14.48 10.66 -0.47
N ASN A 42 -14.38 9.34 -0.35
CA ASN A 42 -14.79 8.42 -1.41
C ASN A 42 -16.28 8.58 -1.72
N HIS A 43 -17.14 8.61 -0.70
CA HIS A 43 -18.56 8.87 -0.90
C HIS A 43 -18.83 10.25 -1.51
N THR A 44 -18.09 11.28 -1.05
CA THR A 44 -18.18 12.63 -1.63
C THR A 44 -17.81 12.65 -3.11
N LEU A 45 -16.76 11.94 -3.49
CA LEU A 45 -16.31 11.87 -4.87
C LEU A 45 -17.36 11.19 -5.76
N ASP A 46 -17.97 10.11 -5.27
CA ASP A 46 -19.08 9.43 -5.97
C ASP A 46 -20.30 10.35 -6.14
N GLU A 47 -20.69 11.11 -5.11
CA GLU A 47 -21.76 12.11 -5.24
C GLU A 47 -21.43 13.18 -6.29
N PHE A 48 -20.17 13.63 -6.35
CA PHE A 48 -19.72 14.62 -7.33
C PHE A 48 -19.73 14.06 -8.76
N GLN A 49 -19.21 12.85 -8.95
CA GLN A 49 -19.17 12.17 -10.25
C GLN A 49 -20.57 11.90 -10.82
N ASN A 50 -21.53 11.60 -9.94
CA ASN A 50 -22.92 11.42 -10.32
C ASN A 50 -23.70 12.75 -10.50
N GLY A 51 -23.07 13.89 -10.27
CA GLY A 51 -23.68 15.21 -10.38
C GLY A 51 -24.65 15.57 -9.24
N ASN A 52 -24.63 14.82 -8.14
CA ASN A 52 -25.48 15.07 -6.96
C ASN A 52 -24.99 16.27 -6.14
N ILE A 53 -23.68 16.55 -6.19
CA ILE A 53 -23.07 17.74 -5.58
C ILE A 53 -22.20 18.47 -6.61
N ASN A 54 -21.99 19.76 -6.40
CA ASN A 54 -21.14 20.58 -7.26
C ASN A 54 -19.69 20.62 -6.79
N LEU A 55 -18.81 21.20 -7.63
CA LEU A 55 -17.38 21.31 -7.35
C LEU A 55 -17.07 22.11 -6.07
N ALA A 56 -17.88 23.12 -5.74
CA ALA A 56 -17.70 23.89 -4.52
C ALA A 56 -17.94 23.05 -3.26
N THR A 57 -18.94 22.15 -3.29
CA THR A 57 -19.19 21.19 -2.20
C THR A 57 -18.07 20.16 -2.09
N LEU A 58 -17.57 19.63 -3.20
CA LEU A 58 -16.41 18.73 -3.21
C LEU A 58 -15.21 19.40 -2.53
N LYS A 59 -14.86 20.62 -2.98
CA LYS A 59 -13.77 21.41 -2.41
C LYS A 59 -13.96 21.64 -0.90
N TYR A 60 -15.15 22.04 -0.49
CA TYR A 60 -15.45 22.29 0.93
C TYR A 60 -15.21 21.05 1.79
N ARG A 61 -15.67 19.87 1.34
CA ARG A 61 -15.46 18.62 2.11
C ARG A 61 -13.99 18.19 2.13
N MET A 62 -13.23 18.44 1.06
CA MET A 62 -11.78 18.23 1.05
C MET A 62 -11.04 19.15 2.03
N ASP A 63 -11.40 20.44 2.08
CA ASP A 63 -10.82 21.39 3.04
C ASP A 63 -11.13 20.99 4.50
N ASN A 64 -12.36 20.52 4.76
CA ASN A 64 -12.75 20.07 6.09
C ASN A 64 -11.93 18.85 6.53
N SER A 65 -11.83 17.82 5.68
CA SER A 65 -11.04 16.63 5.99
C SER A 65 -9.55 16.98 6.20
N PHE A 66 -9.00 17.90 5.40
CA PHE A 66 -7.65 18.43 5.61
C PHE A 66 -7.48 19.04 7.00
N THR A 67 -8.49 19.77 7.48
CA THR A 67 -8.46 20.41 8.80
C THR A 67 -8.63 19.40 9.94
N GLU A 68 -9.55 18.45 9.78
CA GLU A 68 -9.87 17.41 10.76
C GLU A 68 -8.71 16.43 10.98
N THR A 69 -7.97 16.10 9.92
CA THR A 69 -6.78 15.23 10.00
C THR A 69 -5.52 15.99 10.42
N GLY A 70 -5.61 17.27 10.77
CA GLY A 70 -4.45 18.06 11.18
C GLY A 70 -3.46 18.33 10.05
N TYR A 71 -3.98 18.54 8.82
CA TYR A 71 -3.23 18.83 7.60
C TYR A 71 -2.47 17.65 7.00
N ILE A 72 -2.84 16.42 7.38
CA ILE A 72 -2.17 15.19 6.94
C ILE A 72 -2.83 14.65 5.66
N PHE A 73 -4.16 14.74 5.55
CA PHE A 73 -4.91 14.17 4.44
C PHE A 73 -6.20 14.98 4.14
N PRO A 74 -6.47 15.39 2.88
CA PRO A 74 -5.63 15.28 1.69
C PRO A 74 -4.27 16.01 1.80
N PRO A 75 -3.25 15.65 1.01
CA PRO A 75 -1.99 16.40 0.99
C PRO A 75 -2.19 17.89 0.64
N ARG A 76 -1.30 18.75 1.15
CA ARG A 76 -1.39 20.21 0.96
C ARG A 76 -1.41 20.62 -0.51
N GLU A 77 -0.68 19.89 -1.35
CA GLU A 77 -0.61 20.10 -2.80
C GLU A 77 -1.97 19.89 -3.46
N VAL A 78 -2.73 18.88 -3.00
CA VAL A 78 -4.08 18.57 -3.50
C VAL A 78 -5.07 19.67 -3.10
N VAL A 79 -5.03 20.11 -1.83
CA VAL A 79 -5.88 21.20 -1.33
C VAL A 79 -5.55 22.52 -2.03
N GLY A 80 -4.26 22.79 -2.28
CA GLY A 80 -3.80 23.92 -3.07
C GLY A 80 -4.30 23.85 -4.51
N ALA A 81 -4.17 22.69 -5.16
CA ALA A 81 -4.58 22.50 -6.54
C ALA A 81 -6.08 22.72 -6.75
N ILE A 82 -6.94 22.10 -5.93
CA ILE A 82 -8.38 22.27 -6.07
C ILE A 82 -8.80 23.72 -5.81
N ARG A 83 -8.11 24.44 -4.90
CA ARG A 83 -8.32 25.86 -4.69
C ARG A 83 -7.97 26.69 -5.92
N GLU A 84 -6.79 26.48 -6.50
CA GLU A 84 -6.36 27.22 -7.71
C GLU A 84 -7.30 26.95 -8.89
N VAL A 85 -7.71 25.69 -9.07
CA VAL A 85 -8.67 25.30 -10.11
C VAL A 85 -10.00 26.03 -9.95
N VAL A 86 -10.58 26.02 -8.73
CA VAL A 86 -11.87 26.67 -8.45
C VAL A 86 -11.83 28.19 -8.61
N LEU A 87 -10.68 28.82 -8.34
CA LEU A 87 -10.55 30.28 -8.41
C LEU A 87 -10.32 30.81 -9.83
N ASN A 88 -9.71 30.00 -10.70
CA ASN A 88 -9.16 30.48 -11.97
C ASN A 88 -9.78 29.84 -13.22
N ILE A 89 -10.51 28.73 -13.07
CA ILE A 89 -11.18 28.04 -14.17
C ILE A 89 -12.70 28.09 -13.94
N ASP A 90 -13.44 28.36 -15.02
CA ASP A 90 -14.91 28.37 -14.98
C ASP A 90 -15.43 27.00 -14.54
N VAL A 91 -16.34 26.98 -13.57
CA VAL A 91 -16.93 25.76 -13.00
C VAL A 91 -17.61 24.91 -14.08
N ASP A 92 -18.27 25.55 -15.05
CA ASP A 92 -18.96 24.85 -16.14
C ASP A 92 -17.98 24.20 -17.13
N GLU A 93 -16.75 24.72 -17.18
CA GLU A 93 -15.67 24.19 -18.01
C GLU A 93 -14.91 23.06 -17.29
N ILE A 94 -14.59 23.22 -16.01
CA ILE A 94 -13.76 22.26 -15.28
C ILE A 94 -14.56 21.08 -14.72
N SER A 95 -15.81 21.27 -14.29
CA SER A 95 -16.54 20.19 -13.60
C SER A 95 -16.71 18.94 -14.47
N PRO A 96 -17.11 19.04 -15.76
CA PRO A 96 -17.20 17.87 -16.63
C PRO A 96 -15.84 17.18 -16.82
N ILE A 97 -14.76 17.96 -16.87
CA ILE A 97 -13.39 17.45 -17.01
C ILE A 97 -12.94 16.70 -15.76
N LEU A 98 -13.17 17.26 -14.56
CA LEU A 98 -12.85 16.58 -13.30
C LEU A 98 -13.71 15.35 -13.07
N ILE A 99 -14.97 15.33 -13.51
CA ILE A 99 -15.80 14.12 -13.46
C ILE A 99 -15.19 13.03 -14.35
N LYS A 100 -14.83 13.39 -15.60
CA LYS A 100 -14.22 12.44 -16.56
C LYS A 100 -12.86 11.93 -16.07
N LEU A 101 -11.95 12.84 -15.71
CA LEU A 101 -10.59 12.51 -15.25
C LEU A 101 -10.59 11.87 -13.86
N GLY A 102 -11.56 12.22 -13.05
CA GLY A 102 -11.77 11.61 -11.75
C GLY A 102 -12.21 10.16 -11.86
N ALA A 103 -12.80 9.70 -12.97
CA ALA A 103 -13.26 8.31 -13.10
C ALA A 103 -12.07 7.36 -13.31
N MET A 104 -11.87 6.46 -12.35
CA MET A 104 -10.73 5.54 -12.33
C MET A 104 -10.73 4.57 -13.53
N PRO A 105 -9.65 4.52 -14.33
CA PRO A 105 -9.45 3.49 -15.34
C PRO A 105 -8.93 2.19 -14.70
N GLU A 106 -9.35 1.03 -15.23
CA GLU A 106 -8.93 -0.29 -14.70
C GLU A 106 -7.49 -0.67 -15.12
N ASP A 107 -7.01 -0.16 -16.25
CA ASP A 107 -5.68 -0.48 -16.79
C ASP A 107 -4.78 0.76 -16.90
N LEU A 108 -3.47 0.53 -16.73
CA LEU A 108 -2.45 1.59 -16.76
C LEU A 108 -2.33 2.31 -18.11
N THR A 109 -2.71 1.67 -19.22
CA THR A 109 -2.64 2.30 -20.55
C THR A 109 -3.76 3.33 -20.71
N CYS A 110 -4.97 2.99 -20.28
CA CYS A 110 -6.09 3.91 -20.18
C CYS A 110 -5.81 5.02 -19.16
N ALA A 111 -5.18 4.69 -18.02
CA ALA A 111 -4.71 5.69 -17.06
C ALA A 111 -3.76 6.71 -17.70
N LYS A 112 -2.76 6.24 -18.45
CA LYS A 112 -1.87 7.12 -19.21
C LYS A 112 -2.64 8.00 -20.20
N GLY A 113 -3.59 7.43 -20.93
CA GLY A 113 -4.44 8.19 -21.84
C GLY A 113 -5.21 9.32 -21.15
N GLN A 114 -5.79 9.06 -19.98
CA GLN A 114 -6.47 10.10 -19.20
C GLN A 114 -5.51 11.16 -18.64
N LEU A 115 -4.29 10.79 -18.24
CA LEU A 115 -3.28 11.77 -17.82
C LEU A 115 -2.83 12.68 -18.97
N LEU A 116 -2.74 12.15 -20.20
CA LEU A 116 -2.44 12.96 -21.39
C LEU A 116 -3.60 13.92 -21.72
N ASP A 117 -4.85 13.47 -21.61
CA ASP A 117 -6.03 14.35 -21.74
C ASP A 117 -5.99 15.48 -20.69
N ALA A 118 -5.57 15.15 -19.46
CA ALA A 118 -5.43 16.11 -18.37
C ALA A 118 -4.30 17.12 -18.62
N GLU A 119 -3.17 16.65 -19.15
CA GLU A 119 -2.02 17.47 -19.55
C GLU A 119 -2.43 18.52 -20.58
N GLU A 120 -3.06 18.07 -21.67
CA GLU A 120 -3.51 18.94 -22.76
C GLU A 120 -4.47 20.00 -22.22
N PHE A 121 -5.42 19.59 -21.37
CA PHE A 121 -6.36 20.51 -20.76
C PHE A 121 -5.68 21.59 -19.92
N ILE A 122 -4.78 21.23 -19.00
CA ILE A 122 -4.16 22.19 -18.08
C ILE A 122 -3.17 23.10 -18.82
N GLU A 123 -2.40 22.57 -19.78
CA GLU A 123 -1.50 23.36 -20.62
C GLU A 123 -2.27 24.40 -21.46
N LEU A 124 -3.46 24.05 -21.96
CA LEU A 124 -4.34 25.02 -22.62
C LEU A 124 -4.76 26.16 -21.66
N LYS A 125 -5.00 25.87 -20.37
CA LYS A 125 -5.34 26.91 -19.38
C LYS A 125 -4.15 27.80 -19.06
N VAL A 126 -2.95 27.22 -18.97
CA VAL A 126 -1.69 27.96 -18.78
C VAL A 126 -1.42 28.86 -19.98
N ALA A 127 -1.53 28.34 -21.21
CA ALA A 127 -1.28 29.08 -22.44
C ALA A 127 -2.22 30.29 -22.62
N ASN A 128 -3.46 30.17 -22.13
CA ASN A 128 -4.44 31.25 -22.14
C ASN A 128 -4.31 32.21 -20.95
N GLY A 129 -3.31 32.03 -20.08
CA GLY A 129 -3.08 32.87 -18.90
C GLY A 129 -4.16 32.75 -17.83
N LYS A 130 -4.99 31.70 -17.87
CA LYS A 130 -6.02 31.47 -16.85
C LYS A 130 -5.41 30.95 -15.56
N VAL A 131 -4.40 30.09 -15.63
CA VAL A 131 -3.71 29.51 -14.47
C VAL A 131 -2.20 29.66 -14.60
N ASP A 132 -1.50 29.75 -13.47
CA ASP A 132 -0.04 29.75 -13.44
C ASP A 132 0.52 28.36 -13.75
N ARG A 133 1.72 28.30 -14.33
CA ARG A 133 2.39 27.04 -14.68
C ARG A 133 2.68 26.17 -13.46
N SER A 134 2.82 26.76 -12.27
CA SER A 134 2.99 26.01 -11.01
C SER A 134 1.80 25.12 -10.64
N VAL A 135 0.62 25.36 -11.21
CA VAL A 135 -0.60 24.59 -10.92
C VAL A 135 -0.55 23.18 -11.52
N ILE A 136 0.27 22.95 -12.56
CA ILE A 136 0.33 21.68 -13.31
C ILE A 136 0.58 20.48 -12.38
N TYR A 137 1.62 20.55 -11.54
CA TYR A 137 1.94 19.45 -10.62
C TYR A 137 0.87 19.23 -9.56
N GLY A 138 0.27 20.32 -9.05
CA GLY A 138 -0.87 20.23 -8.14
C GLY A 138 -2.07 19.56 -8.80
N PHE A 139 -2.34 19.86 -10.07
CA PHE A 139 -3.44 19.29 -10.83
C PHE A 139 -3.29 17.77 -11.01
N TYR A 140 -2.08 17.30 -11.33
CA TYR A 140 -1.81 15.86 -11.36
C TYR A 140 -1.91 15.19 -9.98
N SER A 141 -1.46 15.89 -8.93
CA SER A 141 -1.64 15.42 -7.56
C SER A 141 -3.12 15.28 -7.21
N LEU A 142 -3.97 16.22 -7.67
CA LEU A 142 -5.43 16.14 -7.51
C LEU A 142 -6.04 14.95 -8.25
N ILE A 143 -5.63 14.68 -9.49
CA ILE A 143 -6.15 13.54 -10.27
C ILE A 143 -5.75 12.22 -9.62
N THR A 144 -4.47 12.05 -9.30
CA THR A 144 -3.97 10.82 -8.64
C THR A 144 -4.63 10.62 -7.27
N TYR A 145 -4.88 11.70 -6.54
CA TYR A 145 -5.66 11.67 -5.30
C TYR A 145 -7.11 11.20 -5.51
N MET A 146 -7.81 11.68 -6.55
CA MET A 146 -9.17 11.25 -6.85
C MET A 146 -9.22 9.76 -7.23
N TRP A 147 -8.22 9.26 -7.97
CA TRP A 147 -8.10 7.82 -8.26
C TRP A 147 -7.82 7.01 -7.00
N HIS A 148 -6.94 7.52 -6.12
CA HIS A 148 -6.65 6.92 -4.83
C HIS A 148 -7.91 6.80 -3.96
N LEU A 149 -8.79 7.81 -3.92
CA LEU A 149 -10.04 7.72 -3.17
C LEU A 149 -10.94 6.56 -3.60
N GLN A 150 -11.01 6.26 -4.90
CA GLN A 150 -11.85 5.18 -5.44
C GLN A 150 -11.28 3.79 -5.15
N ALA A 151 -9.96 3.63 -5.28
CA ALA A 151 -9.28 2.37 -4.99
C ALA A 151 -7.92 2.61 -4.32
N PRO A 152 -7.91 2.85 -2.99
CA PRO A 152 -6.68 3.15 -2.26
C PRO A 152 -5.61 2.07 -2.38
N SER A 153 -6.03 0.80 -2.48
CA SER A 153 -5.12 -0.34 -2.61
C SER A 153 -4.49 -0.50 -3.99
N ILE A 154 -4.91 0.27 -4.99
CA ILE A 154 -4.45 0.14 -6.39
C ILE A 154 -3.65 1.38 -6.79
N TRP A 155 -4.17 2.56 -6.48
CA TRP A 155 -3.59 3.84 -6.90
C TRP A 155 -2.93 4.51 -5.72
N PRO A 156 -1.59 4.47 -5.61
CA PRO A 156 -0.91 5.13 -4.52
C PRO A 156 -1.02 6.65 -4.66
N LEU A 157 -0.99 7.34 -3.52
CA LEU A 157 -0.92 8.79 -3.47
C LEU A 157 0.41 9.30 -4.05
N TYR A 158 0.37 10.45 -4.71
CA TYR A 158 1.58 11.16 -5.11
C TYR A 158 2.27 11.81 -3.91
N HIS A 159 3.58 11.56 -3.79
CA HIS A 159 4.47 12.19 -2.82
C HIS A 159 5.75 12.66 -3.50
N ALA A 160 5.98 13.97 -3.49
CA ALA A 160 7.10 14.60 -4.18
C ALA A 160 8.48 14.08 -3.71
N GLN A 161 8.63 13.80 -2.42
CA GLN A 161 9.88 13.25 -1.87
C GLN A 161 10.17 11.83 -2.41
N LEU A 162 9.15 10.95 -2.44
CA LEU A 162 9.31 9.61 -3.05
C LEU A 162 9.60 9.71 -4.54
N MET A 163 8.94 10.63 -5.24
CA MET A 163 9.22 10.88 -6.66
C MET A 163 10.70 11.26 -6.87
N SER A 164 11.22 12.20 -6.07
CA SER A 164 12.64 12.60 -6.13
C SER A 164 13.57 11.41 -5.91
N ILE A 165 13.31 10.59 -4.88
CA ILE A 165 14.14 9.41 -4.57
C ILE A 165 14.14 8.42 -5.75
N PHE A 166 12.99 8.17 -6.36
CA PHE A 166 12.90 7.27 -7.51
C PHE A 166 13.58 7.84 -8.76
N GLN A 167 13.49 9.16 -8.98
CA GLN A 167 14.17 9.85 -10.06
C GLN A 167 15.69 9.84 -9.86
N GLU A 168 16.18 10.10 -8.65
CA GLU A 168 17.61 10.04 -8.29
C GLU A 168 18.18 8.62 -8.39
N SER A 169 17.32 7.61 -8.27
CA SER A 169 17.67 6.20 -8.41
C SER A 169 17.53 5.67 -9.84
N ASP A 170 17.24 6.53 -10.82
CA ASP A 170 16.96 6.18 -12.23
C ASP A 170 15.82 5.14 -12.39
N ILE A 171 14.86 5.11 -11.45
CA ILE A 171 13.68 4.22 -11.49
C ILE A 171 12.52 4.86 -12.26
N VAL A 172 12.42 6.19 -12.19
CA VAL A 172 11.40 7.02 -12.84
C VAL A 172 12.08 8.11 -13.66
N GLY A 173 11.52 8.42 -14.83
CA GLY A 173 11.97 9.52 -15.68
C GLY A 173 11.81 10.93 -15.08
N GLN A 174 12.29 11.95 -15.80
CA GLN A 174 12.24 13.36 -15.41
C GLN A 174 11.73 14.29 -16.54
N GLY A 175 10.95 13.77 -17.50
CA GLY A 175 10.74 14.44 -18.77
C GLY A 175 9.34 14.43 -19.37
N ASP A 176 8.45 13.55 -18.89
CA ASP A 176 7.10 13.36 -19.43
C ASP A 176 6.17 13.13 -18.23
N PRO A 177 5.50 14.16 -17.68
CA PRO A 177 4.80 14.05 -16.40
C PRO A 177 3.75 12.93 -16.36
N PRO A 178 2.90 12.73 -17.39
CA PRO A 178 2.04 11.55 -17.47
C PRO A 178 2.78 10.22 -17.39
N GLN A 179 3.89 10.06 -18.12
CA GLN A 179 4.69 8.84 -18.08
C GLN A 179 5.39 8.66 -16.73
N ASP A 180 5.98 9.73 -16.18
CA ASP A 180 6.69 9.74 -14.91
C ASP A 180 5.74 9.34 -13.77
N LEU A 181 4.47 9.78 -13.80
CA LEU A 181 3.45 9.36 -12.83
C LEU A 181 3.09 7.88 -12.94
N ILE A 182 2.99 7.33 -14.15
CA ILE A 182 2.76 5.90 -14.35
C ILE A 182 3.93 5.07 -13.84
N GLU A 183 5.16 5.48 -14.17
CA GLU A 183 6.38 4.85 -13.67
C GLU A 183 6.47 4.92 -12.15
N TYR A 184 6.09 6.07 -11.56
CA TYR A 184 6.01 6.25 -10.12
C TYR A 184 5.02 5.31 -9.45
N ILE A 185 3.80 5.19 -9.99
CA ILE A 185 2.78 4.26 -9.48
C ILE A 185 3.32 2.82 -9.51
N MET A 186 3.91 2.42 -10.63
CA MET A 186 4.52 1.10 -10.77
C MET A 186 5.69 0.90 -9.80
N ALA A 187 6.53 1.93 -9.59
CA ALA A 187 7.65 1.88 -8.67
C ALA A 187 7.18 1.70 -7.23
N ILE A 188 6.14 2.44 -6.80
CA ILE A 188 5.53 2.24 -5.47
C ILE A 188 5.05 0.82 -5.31
N GLN A 189 4.25 0.30 -6.25
CA GLN A 189 3.72 -1.06 -6.15
C GLN A 189 4.84 -2.10 -6.02
N ARG A 190 5.92 -1.95 -6.81
CA ARG A 190 7.11 -2.82 -6.72
C ARG A 190 7.84 -2.70 -5.38
N VAL A 191 7.86 -1.53 -4.75
CA VAL A 191 8.46 -1.33 -3.43
C VAL A 191 7.56 -1.86 -2.32
N GLU A 192 6.24 -1.64 -2.38
CA GLU A 192 5.26 -2.20 -1.46
C GLU A 192 5.36 -3.73 -1.40
N ASP A 193 5.32 -4.37 -2.58
CA ASP A 193 5.47 -5.82 -2.71
C ASP A 193 6.79 -6.31 -2.12
N ALA A 194 7.86 -5.55 -2.32
CA ALA A 194 9.19 -5.90 -1.84
C ALA A 194 9.32 -5.75 -0.32
N VAL A 195 8.63 -4.80 0.30
CA VAL A 195 8.70 -4.51 1.75
C VAL A 195 7.65 -5.30 2.53
N GLY A 196 6.57 -5.73 1.87
CA GLY A 196 5.45 -6.41 2.51
C GLY A 196 4.57 -5.46 3.32
N THR A 197 4.45 -4.20 2.89
CA THR A 197 3.67 -3.16 3.58
C THR A 197 2.87 -2.31 2.60
N LYS A 198 1.80 -1.67 3.06
CA LYS A 198 0.98 -0.76 2.25
C LYS A 198 1.63 0.62 2.12
N HIS A 199 1.31 1.36 1.05
CA HIS A 199 2.00 2.58 0.62
C HIS A 199 2.02 3.71 1.65
N TYR A 200 1.03 3.80 2.56
CA TYR A 200 1.03 4.83 3.61
C TYR A 200 2.25 4.69 4.53
N ASN A 201 2.74 3.46 4.73
CA ASN A 201 3.91 3.22 5.55
C ASN A 201 5.19 3.65 4.83
N LEU A 202 5.26 3.64 3.49
CA LEU A 202 6.48 4.04 2.78
C LEU A 202 6.87 5.49 3.05
N ILE A 203 5.89 6.37 3.21
CA ILE A 203 6.12 7.79 3.54
C ILE A 203 6.74 7.91 4.95
N ARG A 204 6.24 7.12 5.91
CA ARG A 204 6.76 7.08 7.28
C ARG A 204 8.20 6.56 7.36
N LEU A 205 8.61 5.77 6.36
CA LEU A 205 9.98 5.26 6.27
C LEU A 205 10.96 6.29 5.68
N LEU A 206 10.48 7.34 5.01
CA LEU A 206 11.35 8.32 4.33
C LEU A 206 12.43 8.92 5.24
N PRO A 207 12.14 9.37 6.47
CA PRO A 207 13.17 9.94 7.35
C PRO A 207 14.26 8.94 7.70
N LEU A 208 13.92 7.66 7.82
CA LEU A 208 14.85 6.59 8.17
C LEU A 208 15.76 6.18 7.01
N LEU A 209 15.39 6.51 5.77
CA LEU A 209 16.22 6.15 4.62
C LEU A 209 17.59 6.82 4.71
N ASP A 210 17.70 8.01 5.26
CA ASP A 210 18.98 8.72 5.38
C ASP A 210 19.83 8.29 6.58
N GLU A 211 19.30 7.44 7.45
CA GLU A 211 19.97 7.00 8.68
C GLU A 211 20.85 5.75 8.48
N GLU A 212 21.64 5.43 9.51
CA GLU A 212 22.38 4.18 9.56
C GLU A 212 21.44 3.01 9.90
N LEU A 213 21.04 2.27 8.87
CA LEU A 213 20.09 1.18 9.02
C LEU A 213 20.75 -0.13 9.51
N PRO A 214 20.06 -0.95 10.33
CA PRO A 214 20.56 -2.26 10.75
C PRO A 214 20.86 -3.17 9.55
N SER A 215 21.84 -4.06 9.65
CA SER A 215 22.14 -5.01 8.56
C SER A 215 20.96 -5.95 8.26
N GLU A 216 20.90 -6.52 7.05
CA GLU A 216 19.89 -7.52 6.68
C GLU A 216 19.85 -8.67 7.70
N GLU A 217 21.01 -9.22 8.07
CA GLU A 217 21.14 -10.31 9.04
C GLU A 217 20.54 -9.93 10.40
N ALA A 218 20.79 -8.70 10.86
CA ALA A 218 20.22 -8.19 12.10
C ALA A 218 18.70 -8.05 12.00
N CYS A 219 18.18 -7.57 10.86
CA CYS A 219 16.74 -7.45 10.60
C CYS A 219 16.03 -8.81 10.61
N VAL A 220 16.62 -9.80 9.95
CA VAL A 220 16.11 -11.17 9.89
C VAL A 220 16.05 -11.79 11.29
N GLN A 221 17.13 -11.66 12.07
CA GLN A 221 17.17 -12.20 13.42
C GLN A 221 16.15 -11.49 14.33
N LYS A 222 16.10 -10.16 14.29
CA LYS A 222 15.12 -9.36 15.04
C LYS A 222 13.69 -9.78 14.72
N SER A 223 13.37 -10.00 13.44
CA SER A 223 12.04 -10.44 13.03
C SER A 223 11.68 -11.80 13.62
N ILE A 224 12.62 -12.76 13.62
CA ILE A 224 12.42 -14.09 14.23
C ILE A 224 12.13 -13.97 15.73
N ASP A 225 12.90 -13.13 16.43
CA ASP A 225 12.77 -12.93 17.88
C ASP A 225 11.43 -12.27 18.22
N MET A 226 11.07 -11.20 17.51
CA MET A 226 9.82 -10.46 17.73
C MET A 226 8.58 -11.30 17.43
N ILE A 227 8.60 -12.14 16.39
CA ILE A 227 7.52 -13.11 16.12
C ILE A 227 7.32 -14.02 17.35
N GLY A 228 8.40 -14.50 17.98
CA GLY A 228 8.32 -15.31 19.19
C GLY A 228 7.68 -14.57 20.36
N VAL A 229 8.28 -13.44 20.74
CA VAL A 229 7.85 -12.63 21.91
C VAL A 229 6.39 -12.15 21.77
N LEU A 230 6.01 -11.67 20.59
CA LEU A 230 4.66 -11.15 20.35
C LEU A 230 3.61 -12.27 20.28
N SER A 231 3.98 -13.47 19.80
CA SER A 231 3.10 -14.64 19.82
C SER A 231 2.79 -15.07 21.26
N GLU A 232 3.77 -15.08 22.15
CA GLU A 232 3.56 -15.36 23.57
C GLU A 232 2.66 -14.30 24.24
N SER A 233 2.83 -13.05 23.82
CA SER A 233 2.03 -11.91 24.29
C SER A 233 0.67 -11.78 23.58
N HIS A 234 0.32 -12.69 22.67
CA HIS A 234 -0.92 -12.68 21.89
C HIS A 234 -1.19 -11.38 21.10
N LYS A 235 -0.13 -10.64 20.74
CA LYS A 235 -0.21 -9.40 19.93
C LYS A 235 -0.20 -9.75 18.44
N TRP A 236 -1.27 -10.42 17.98
CA TRP A 236 -1.31 -11.09 16.68
C TRP A 236 -1.19 -10.17 15.46
N ASP A 237 -1.67 -8.94 15.54
CA ASP A 237 -1.50 -7.96 14.44
C ASP A 237 -0.03 -7.61 14.23
N ARG A 238 0.72 -7.39 15.32
CA ARG A 238 2.16 -7.15 15.23
C ARG A 238 2.93 -8.40 14.80
N VAL A 239 2.48 -9.60 15.18
CA VAL A 239 3.07 -10.85 14.66
C VAL A 239 2.99 -10.89 13.13
N LEU A 240 1.85 -10.51 12.55
CA LEU A 240 1.69 -10.46 11.09
C LEU A 240 2.67 -9.47 10.45
N ASN A 241 2.79 -8.25 10.98
CA ASN A 241 3.75 -7.25 10.47
C ASN A 241 5.20 -7.80 10.44
N TRP A 242 5.64 -8.44 11.53
CA TRP A 242 6.98 -9.04 11.58
C TRP A 242 7.15 -10.28 10.69
N CYS A 243 6.08 -11.05 10.47
CA CYS A 243 6.08 -12.17 9.53
C CYS A 243 6.16 -11.69 8.08
N ASP A 244 5.47 -10.61 7.75
CA ASP A 244 5.48 -9.98 6.43
C ASP A 244 6.89 -9.43 6.13
N LEU A 245 7.49 -8.72 7.08
CA LEU A 245 8.87 -8.25 6.96
C LEU A 245 9.88 -9.41 6.84
N LEU A 246 9.74 -10.47 7.65
CA LEU A 246 10.62 -11.64 7.52
C LEU A 246 10.47 -12.32 6.16
N SER A 247 9.27 -12.31 5.59
CA SER A 247 9.00 -12.85 4.25
C SER A 247 9.57 -11.94 3.15
N ALA A 248 9.61 -10.63 3.36
CA ALA A 248 10.24 -9.68 2.45
C ALA A 248 11.76 -9.93 2.30
N PHE A 249 12.44 -10.30 3.38
CA PHE A 249 13.85 -10.73 3.32
C PHE A 249 14.01 -12.19 2.90
N CYS A 250 13.16 -13.08 3.40
CA CYS A 250 13.27 -14.52 3.23
C CYS A 250 11.89 -15.14 2.89
N PRO A 251 11.44 -15.10 1.62
CA PRO A 251 10.07 -15.45 1.21
C PRO A 251 9.58 -16.86 1.56
N LYS A 252 10.48 -17.77 1.96
CA LYS A 252 10.19 -19.16 2.32
C LYS A 252 10.69 -19.51 3.71
N LYS A 253 10.79 -18.55 4.63
CA LYS A 253 11.24 -18.83 6.00
C LYS A 253 10.11 -19.52 6.79
N PRO A 254 10.28 -20.76 7.28
CA PRO A 254 9.22 -21.48 7.98
C PRO A 254 8.69 -20.73 9.21
N LYS A 255 9.57 -19.98 9.91
CA LYS A 255 9.20 -19.19 11.09
C LYS A 255 8.11 -18.14 10.78
N ALA A 256 8.19 -17.46 9.64
CA ALA A 256 7.16 -16.50 9.21
C ALA A 256 5.82 -17.21 8.95
N MET A 257 5.87 -18.34 8.24
CA MET A 257 4.67 -19.13 7.91
C MET A 257 3.98 -19.66 9.18
N TYR A 258 4.74 -20.23 10.11
CA TYR A 258 4.21 -20.65 11.42
C TYR A 258 3.59 -19.49 12.20
N GLY A 259 4.24 -18.31 12.20
CA GLY A 259 3.72 -17.11 12.83
C GLY A 259 2.39 -16.64 12.23
N ARG A 260 2.29 -16.58 10.90
CA ARG A 260 1.04 -16.25 10.19
C ARG A 260 -0.06 -17.25 10.47
N ILE A 261 0.22 -18.55 10.42
CA ILE A 261 -0.75 -19.60 10.76
C ILE A 261 -1.32 -19.37 12.16
N ALA A 262 -0.46 -19.14 13.16
CA ALA A 262 -0.89 -18.90 14.54
C ALA A 262 -1.74 -17.63 14.67
N ALA A 263 -1.32 -16.53 14.05
CA ALA A 263 -2.07 -15.27 14.06
C ALA A 263 -3.44 -15.41 13.38
N TYR A 264 -3.52 -16.05 12.22
CA TYR A 264 -4.79 -16.31 11.54
C TYR A 264 -5.70 -17.25 12.33
N GLU A 265 -5.16 -18.29 12.98
CA GLU A 265 -5.93 -19.15 13.87
C GLU A 265 -6.56 -18.36 15.03
N ALA A 266 -5.77 -17.49 15.66
CA ALA A 266 -6.20 -16.67 16.79
C ALA A 266 -7.27 -15.64 16.39
N LYS A 267 -7.15 -15.07 15.17
CA LYS A 267 -8.14 -14.15 14.59
C LYS A 267 -9.36 -14.86 13.99
N GLY A 268 -9.43 -16.19 14.06
CA GLY A 268 -10.53 -16.99 13.50
C GLY A 268 -10.51 -17.13 11.97
N LEU A 269 -9.48 -16.61 11.30
CA LEU A 269 -9.28 -16.62 9.84
C LEU A 269 -8.81 -18.00 9.35
N THR A 270 -9.61 -19.03 9.61
CA THR A 270 -9.22 -20.44 9.45
C THR A 270 -8.84 -20.80 8.01
N MET A 271 -9.49 -20.22 7.00
CA MET A 271 -9.14 -20.50 5.59
C MET A 271 -7.77 -19.92 5.21
N MET A 272 -7.42 -18.73 5.71
CA MET A 272 -6.09 -18.16 5.49
C MET A 272 -5.01 -19.00 6.18
N ALA A 273 -5.28 -19.45 7.41
CA ALA A 273 -4.38 -20.38 8.11
C ALA A 273 -4.18 -21.70 7.35
N ILE A 274 -5.23 -22.25 6.72
CA ILE A 274 -5.13 -23.46 5.89
C ILE A 274 -4.22 -23.21 4.68
N ALA A 275 -4.45 -22.14 3.93
CA ALA A 275 -3.65 -21.83 2.74
C ALA A 275 -2.15 -21.67 3.07
N GLU A 276 -1.85 -21.01 4.19
CA GLU A 276 -0.47 -20.85 4.66
C GLU A 276 0.14 -22.19 5.10
N ALA A 277 -0.65 -23.03 5.80
CA ALA A 277 -0.22 -24.37 6.23
C ALA A 277 -0.01 -25.35 5.07
N GLU A 278 -0.84 -25.28 4.02
CA GLU A 278 -0.63 -26.05 2.78
C GLU A 278 0.67 -25.64 2.09
N SER A 279 0.95 -24.34 2.04
CA SER A 279 2.20 -23.80 1.49
C SER A 279 3.41 -24.27 2.32
N LEU A 280 3.30 -24.28 3.65
CA LEU A 280 4.35 -24.73 4.55
C LEU A 280 4.63 -26.22 4.40
N VAL A 281 3.59 -27.06 4.30
CA VAL A 281 3.73 -28.50 4.06
C VAL A 281 4.31 -28.78 2.67
N SER A 282 3.97 -27.98 1.67
CA SER A 282 4.57 -28.10 0.34
C SER A 282 6.05 -27.76 0.34
N LEU A 283 6.45 -26.77 1.16
CA LEU A 283 7.85 -26.38 1.35
C LEU A 283 8.65 -27.41 2.17
N LEU A 284 8.04 -27.96 3.21
CA LEU A 284 8.65 -28.91 4.14
C LEU A 284 7.83 -30.22 4.17
N PRO A 285 7.92 -31.05 3.12
CA PRO A 285 7.05 -32.22 2.98
C PRO A 285 7.24 -33.26 4.09
N ASP A 286 8.43 -33.33 4.69
CA ASP A 286 8.77 -34.28 5.74
C ASP A 286 8.61 -33.72 7.16
N ASP A 287 8.23 -32.45 7.29
CA ASP A 287 7.97 -31.84 8.60
C ASP A 287 6.62 -32.32 9.16
N LEU A 288 6.70 -33.19 10.16
CA LEU A 288 5.54 -33.72 10.85
C LEU A 288 4.80 -32.67 11.66
N GLU A 289 5.47 -31.61 12.12
CA GLU A 289 4.83 -30.51 12.85
C GLU A 289 3.93 -29.70 11.91
N ALA A 290 4.46 -29.30 10.75
CA ALA A 290 3.70 -28.62 9.69
C ALA A 290 2.49 -29.46 9.26
N SER A 291 2.72 -30.75 9.05
CA SER A 291 1.67 -31.70 8.63
C SER A 291 0.58 -31.86 9.71
N ARG A 292 0.97 -31.96 10.98
CA ARG A 292 0.02 -32.01 12.11
C ARG A 292 -0.80 -30.73 12.22
N LYS A 293 -0.17 -29.57 12.02
CA LYS A 293 -0.83 -28.27 12.03
C LYS A 293 -1.90 -28.20 10.92
N LEU A 294 -1.57 -28.57 9.69
CA LEU A 294 -2.52 -28.62 8.58
C LEU A 294 -3.69 -29.58 8.85
N LEU A 295 -3.41 -30.78 9.37
CA LEU A 295 -4.46 -31.75 9.72
C LEU A 295 -5.42 -31.22 10.80
N SER A 296 -4.90 -30.50 11.80
CA SER A 296 -5.69 -29.84 12.84
C SER A 296 -6.63 -28.80 12.24
N LEU A 297 -6.13 -27.97 11.33
CA LEU A 297 -6.91 -26.94 10.63
C LEU A 297 -8.03 -27.54 9.77
N TYR A 298 -7.73 -28.58 8.98
CA TYR A 298 -8.77 -29.28 8.22
C TYR A 298 -9.85 -29.87 9.11
N ARG A 299 -9.47 -30.45 10.26
CA ARG A 299 -10.42 -30.99 11.22
C ARG A 299 -11.30 -29.88 11.79
N LYS A 300 -10.71 -28.74 12.18
CA LYS A 300 -11.43 -27.56 12.70
C LYS A 300 -12.45 -27.02 11.69
N LYS A 301 -12.13 -27.02 10.39
CA LYS A 301 -13.03 -26.55 9.32
C LYS A 301 -14.01 -27.61 8.81
N GLY A 302 -13.82 -28.89 9.15
CA GLY A 302 -14.64 -30.00 8.65
C GLY A 302 -14.27 -30.50 7.25
N MET A 303 -13.06 -30.22 6.78
CA MET A 303 -12.56 -30.64 5.46
C MET A 303 -12.07 -32.10 5.49
N VAL A 304 -13.03 -33.04 5.59
CA VAL A 304 -12.75 -34.48 5.77
C VAL A 304 -11.98 -35.09 4.59
N ALA A 305 -12.30 -34.68 3.36
CA ALA A 305 -11.63 -35.18 2.16
C ALA A 305 -10.15 -34.81 2.14
N ASP A 306 -9.83 -33.52 2.35
CA ASP A 306 -8.45 -33.01 2.37
C ASP A 306 -7.67 -33.56 3.57
N HIS A 307 -8.29 -33.65 4.74
CA HIS A 307 -7.70 -34.32 5.90
C HIS A 307 -7.28 -35.76 5.59
N ASN A 308 -8.17 -36.56 4.99
CA ASN A 308 -7.88 -37.95 4.64
C ASN A 308 -6.80 -38.06 3.56
N ARG A 309 -6.76 -37.14 2.60
CA ARG A 309 -5.70 -37.06 1.59
C ARG A 309 -4.34 -36.83 2.27
N GLU A 310 -4.29 -35.90 3.21
CA GLU A 310 -3.07 -35.54 3.92
C GLU A 310 -2.57 -36.65 4.85
N VAL A 311 -3.47 -37.33 5.59
CA VAL A 311 -3.11 -38.52 6.39
C VAL A 311 -2.48 -39.61 5.51
N ARG A 312 -3.01 -39.84 4.30
CA ARG A 312 -2.44 -40.81 3.36
C ARG A 312 -1.06 -40.37 2.88
N ARG A 313 -0.83 -39.08 2.64
CA ARG A 313 0.48 -38.51 2.27
C ARG A 313 1.51 -38.80 3.36
N ILE A 314 1.23 -38.41 4.60
CA ILE A 314 2.14 -38.61 5.75
C ILE A 314 2.44 -40.10 5.95
N LYS A 315 1.43 -40.98 5.87
CA LYS A 315 1.62 -42.43 5.99
C LYS A 315 2.52 -43.02 4.92
N LYS A 316 2.52 -42.45 3.70
CA LYS A 316 3.44 -42.87 2.64
C LYS A 316 4.86 -42.40 2.93
N ALA A 317 5.02 -41.15 3.38
CA ALA A 317 6.34 -40.58 3.73
C ALA A 317 7.02 -41.32 4.91
N LEU A 318 6.23 -41.81 5.88
CA LEU A 318 6.73 -42.51 7.07
C LEU A 318 7.02 -44.02 6.86
N LYS A 319 6.73 -44.60 5.69
CA LYS A 319 7.09 -45.99 5.42
C LYS A 319 8.55 -46.05 4.95
N PRO A 320 9.47 -46.71 5.69
CA PRO A 320 10.81 -46.95 5.18
C PRO A 320 10.72 -47.87 3.94
N THR A 321 11.46 -47.53 2.88
CA THR A 321 11.81 -48.46 1.80
C THR A 321 12.68 -49.59 2.31
#